data_AF-A0A0H2YBA6-F1
#
_entry.id   AF-A0A0H2YBA6-F1
#
_cell.length_a   1.000
_cell.length_b   1.000
_cell.length_c   1.000
_cell.angle_alpha   90.00
_cell.angle_beta   90.00
_cell.angle_gamma   90.00
#
_symmetry.space_group_name_H-M   'P 1'
#
loop_
_entity.id
_entity.type
_entity.pdbx_description
1 polymer ?
#
loop_
_entity_poly.entity_id
_entity_poly.type
_entity_poly.pdbx_seq_one_letter_code
_entity_poly.pdbx_strand_id
1 'polypeptide(L)'
;MSLSLATVPVLLIKMIYVRLIKHKKNNDMLGDLNKPLPNQNILTMREAKVYLAADVRSEQFAVLAENLRYPIVGKLKDRLSNTWYQVNIGDRLGYVSSADAEIDNGIPILTYHHMLKNEENKRFLNTSTTTSDVAFSNQMAYLKQAGYDTISLYQLEGYLNNKINLPAKVVVLTFDDGLKSVSRYAYPILKENGFRATAFIISSRIKRHPQKWNPDSLQFMSIAELKGIQDVFDIQSHTHFLHRTDNRHHPILLSRSYHNIIFDFERSRRALAQFNPHVIFLSYPFGGFNQTAVNAAKNAGFHLAVTTMQGKVKPGDNPYTLKRLYILRTDSIPTMAERIANQPGPVAVKPAPAVIEMD
;
A
#
# COMPACT_ATOMS: atom_id res chain seq x y z
N MET A 1 16.50 -10.58 38.37
CA MET A 1 15.13 -10.17 38.06
C MET A 1 14.94 -10.25 36.56
N SER A 2 14.27 -11.32 36.11
CA SER A 2 13.97 -11.65 34.73
C SER A 2 12.89 -10.73 34.18
N LEU A 3 13.19 -9.95 33.14
CA LEU A 3 12.20 -9.16 32.42
C LEU A 3 11.78 -9.92 31.15
N SER A 4 10.54 -10.37 31.23
CA SER A 4 9.72 -11.03 30.22
C SER A 4 9.77 -10.33 28.87
N LEU A 5 10.27 -11.02 27.85
CA LEU A 5 10.01 -10.72 26.44
C LEU A 5 8.51 -10.95 26.18
N ALA A 6 7.76 -9.85 26.05
CA ALA A 6 6.41 -9.91 25.50
C ALA A 6 6.50 -10.34 24.03
N THR A 7 6.28 -11.62 23.79
CA THR A 7 6.01 -12.20 22.47
C THR A 7 4.78 -11.51 21.88
N VAL A 8 4.99 -10.69 20.86
CA VAL A 8 3.94 -10.31 19.91
C VAL A 8 3.48 -11.61 19.24
N PRO A 9 2.18 -11.94 19.23
CA PRO A 9 1.73 -13.12 18.52
C PRO A 9 1.94 -12.87 17.03
N VAL A 10 2.99 -13.48 16.48
CA VAL A 10 3.06 -13.79 15.05
C VAL A 10 1.84 -14.64 14.80
N LEU A 11 0.82 -14.04 14.18
CA LEU A 11 -0.37 -14.75 13.75
C LEU A 11 0.12 -15.92 12.91
N LEU A 12 -0.05 -17.12 13.45
CA LEU A 12 0.27 -18.37 12.78
C LEU A 12 -0.79 -18.54 11.68
N ILE A 13 -0.64 -17.83 10.57
CA ILE A 13 -1.56 -17.90 9.43
C ILE A 13 -1.25 -19.19 8.66
N LYS A 14 -1.60 -20.34 9.24
CA LYS A 14 -1.70 -21.62 8.53
C LYS A 14 -3.17 -21.84 8.15
N MET A 15 -3.43 -21.90 6.84
CA MET A 15 -4.54 -22.65 6.23
C MET A 15 -6.01 -22.28 6.59
N ILE A 16 -6.44 -21.01 6.47
CA ILE A 16 -7.89 -20.67 6.55
C ILE A 16 -8.50 -20.20 5.21
N TYR A 17 -7.70 -20.08 4.14
CA TYR A 17 -8.19 -19.46 2.89
C TYR A 17 -8.72 -20.44 1.85
N VAL A 18 -8.54 -21.75 2.06
CA VAL A 18 -8.99 -22.77 1.12
C VAL A 18 -9.68 -23.89 1.88
N ARG A 19 -10.95 -24.14 1.55
CA ARG A 19 -11.71 -25.27 2.10
C ARG A 19 -11.66 -26.45 1.14
N LEU A 20 -11.05 -27.56 1.56
CA LEU A 20 -11.05 -28.81 0.81
C LEU A 20 -12.42 -29.49 0.95
N ILE A 21 -12.98 -29.96 -0.18
CA ILE A 21 -14.26 -30.67 -0.21
C ILE A 21 -14.03 -32.19 -0.13
N LYS A 22 -12.93 -32.70 -0.70
CA LYS A 22 -12.53 -34.12 -0.67
C LYS A 22 -11.00 -34.27 -0.74
N HIS A 23 -10.46 -35.28 -0.04
CA HIS A 23 -9.03 -35.67 -0.13
C HIS A 23 -8.82 -36.76 -1.19
N LYS A 24 -8.18 -36.42 -2.32
CA LYS A 24 -7.63 -37.40 -3.27
C LYS A 24 -6.40 -36.79 -3.97
N LYS A 25 -5.26 -37.47 -3.93
CA LYS A 25 -4.01 -37.06 -4.62
C LYS A 25 -4.17 -37.28 -6.14
N ASN A 26 -3.80 -36.30 -6.96
CA ASN A 26 -3.66 -36.45 -8.40
C ASN A 26 -2.19 -36.28 -8.80
N ASN A 27 -1.77 -36.98 -9.85
CA ASN A 27 -0.42 -36.89 -10.42
C ASN A 27 -0.27 -35.62 -11.27
N ASP A 28 0.75 -34.83 -10.96
CA ASP A 28 1.24 -33.73 -11.80
C ASP A 28 1.97 -34.29 -13.03
N MET A 29 1.21 -34.65 -14.06
CA MET A 29 1.76 -35.31 -15.25
C MET A 29 2.61 -34.39 -16.13
N LEU A 30 2.53 -33.06 -15.96
CA LEU A 30 3.19 -32.06 -16.82
C LEU A 30 4.21 -31.19 -16.08
N GLY A 31 4.45 -31.44 -14.79
CA GLY A 31 5.32 -30.61 -13.96
C GLY A 31 4.74 -29.20 -13.71
N ASP A 32 3.42 -29.05 -13.84
CA ASP A 32 2.71 -27.78 -13.72
C ASP A 32 2.77 -27.22 -12.29
N LEU A 33 2.94 -28.08 -11.28
CA LEU A 33 3.10 -27.64 -9.89
C LEU A 33 4.47 -26.98 -9.65
N ASN A 34 5.48 -27.37 -10.44
CA ASN A 34 6.86 -26.93 -10.28
C ASN A 34 7.20 -25.70 -11.15
N LYS A 35 6.23 -25.16 -11.88
CA LYS A 35 6.43 -23.92 -12.65
C LYS A 35 6.68 -22.75 -11.68
N PRO A 36 7.62 -21.84 -12.00
CA PRO A 36 7.76 -20.60 -11.25
C PRO A 36 6.40 -19.90 -11.18
N LEU A 37 6.03 -19.43 -9.99
CA LEU A 37 4.81 -18.64 -9.85
C LEU A 37 4.90 -17.43 -10.78
N PRO A 38 3.96 -17.24 -11.72
CA PRO A 38 3.88 -16.01 -12.45
C PRO A 38 3.61 -14.87 -11.47
N ASN A 39 4.10 -13.69 -11.83
CA ASN A 39 3.91 -12.44 -11.10
C ASN A 39 2.47 -11.90 -11.26
N GLN A 40 1.48 -12.77 -11.06
CA GLN A 40 0.08 -12.50 -11.34
C GLN A 40 -0.82 -13.21 -10.33
N ASN A 41 -1.81 -12.46 -9.85
CA ASN A 41 -2.85 -12.95 -8.97
C ASN A 41 -4.23 -12.81 -9.61
N ILE A 42 -5.21 -13.49 -9.02
CA ILE A 42 -6.64 -13.28 -9.20
C ILE A 42 -7.28 -12.79 -7.91
N LEU A 43 -8.40 -12.07 -8.04
CA LEU A 43 -9.29 -11.69 -6.95
C LEU A 43 -10.56 -12.54 -7.00
N THR A 44 -10.97 -13.04 -5.85
CA THR A 44 -12.28 -13.65 -5.65
C THR A 44 -13.18 -12.64 -4.93
N MET A 45 -14.26 -12.18 -5.57
CA MET A 45 -15.22 -11.25 -4.92
C MET A 45 -16.36 -11.98 -4.19
N ARG A 46 -16.46 -13.28 -4.42
CA ARG A 46 -17.31 -14.28 -3.78
C ARG A 46 -16.53 -15.58 -3.67
N GLU A 47 -17.05 -16.57 -2.96
CA GLU A 47 -16.43 -17.90 -2.92
C GLU A 47 -16.25 -18.45 -4.33
N ALA A 48 -15.04 -18.88 -4.68
CA ALA A 48 -14.72 -19.38 -6.02
C ALA A 48 -14.43 -20.88 -5.97
N LYS A 49 -15.11 -21.64 -6.84
CA LYS A 49 -14.98 -23.09 -6.92
C LYS A 49 -13.69 -23.46 -7.64
N VAL A 50 -13.02 -24.51 -7.15
CA VAL A 50 -11.81 -25.06 -7.75
C VAL A 50 -12.08 -26.46 -8.29
N TYR A 51 -11.85 -26.63 -9.58
CA TYR A 51 -12.15 -27.83 -10.37
C TYR A 51 -10.88 -28.62 -10.71
N LEU A 52 -11.02 -29.93 -10.99
CA LEU A 52 -9.92 -30.80 -11.41
C LEU A 52 -9.48 -30.63 -12.86
N ALA A 53 -10.34 -30.07 -13.69
CA ALA A 53 -10.05 -29.71 -15.07
C ALA A 53 -10.73 -28.38 -15.37
N ALA A 54 -10.30 -27.72 -16.46
CA ALA A 54 -10.93 -26.53 -17.01
C ALA A 54 -12.29 -26.86 -17.68
N ASP A 55 -13.22 -27.40 -16.90
CA ASP A 55 -14.59 -27.73 -17.28
C ASP A 55 -15.46 -27.66 -16.01
N VAL A 56 -16.55 -26.89 -16.05
CA VAL A 56 -17.47 -26.75 -14.90
C VAL A 56 -18.17 -28.04 -14.51
N ARG A 57 -18.15 -29.06 -15.39
CA ARG A 57 -18.65 -30.42 -15.13
C ARG A 57 -17.61 -31.31 -14.45
N SER A 58 -16.36 -30.86 -14.37
CA SER A 58 -15.31 -31.57 -13.65
C SER A 58 -15.60 -31.59 -12.15
N GLU A 59 -14.99 -32.54 -11.44
CA GLU A 59 -15.14 -32.62 -9.99
C GLU A 59 -14.59 -31.34 -9.33
N GLN A 60 -15.37 -30.79 -8.41
CA GLN A 60 -14.93 -29.72 -7.52
C GLN A 60 -14.25 -30.33 -6.30
N PHE A 61 -13.05 -29.85 -5.96
CA PHE A 61 -12.30 -30.38 -4.81
C PHE A 61 -11.94 -29.32 -3.76
N ALA A 62 -12.08 -28.03 -4.08
CA ALA A 62 -11.86 -26.96 -3.12
C ALA A 62 -12.75 -25.74 -3.39
N VAL A 63 -12.78 -24.83 -2.42
CA VAL A 63 -13.36 -23.49 -2.52
C VAL A 63 -12.31 -22.49 -2.03
N LEU A 64 -12.08 -21.45 -2.83
CA LEU A 64 -11.31 -20.28 -2.43
C LEU A 64 -12.23 -19.32 -1.68
N ALA A 65 -11.78 -18.85 -0.52
CA ALA A 65 -12.49 -17.82 0.23
C ALA A 65 -12.65 -16.53 -0.61
N GLU A 66 -13.73 -15.82 -0.38
CA GLU A 66 -13.99 -14.51 -0.99
C GLU A 66 -13.10 -13.40 -0.43
N ASN A 67 -13.11 -12.25 -1.12
CA ASN A 67 -12.35 -11.05 -0.81
C ASN A 67 -10.86 -11.35 -0.59
N LEU A 68 -10.22 -12.19 -1.41
CA LEU A 68 -8.80 -12.50 -1.28
C LEU A 68 -8.07 -12.55 -2.62
N ARG A 69 -6.77 -12.23 -2.58
CA ARG A 69 -5.81 -12.44 -3.67
C ARG A 69 -5.26 -13.86 -3.63
N TYR A 70 -5.25 -14.53 -4.79
CA TYR A 70 -4.61 -15.83 -4.96
C TYR A 70 -3.61 -15.80 -6.11
N PRO A 71 -2.39 -16.33 -5.92
CA PRO A 71 -1.46 -16.54 -7.02
C PRO A 71 -2.01 -17.59 -7.99
N ILE A 72 -1.90 -17.29 -9.28
CA ILE A 72 -2.16 -18.27 -10.35
C ILE A 72 -0.83 -18.82 -10.83
N VAL A 73 -0.82 -19.98 -11.49
CA VAL A 73 0.35 -20.53 -12.21
C VAL A 73 0.20 -20.41 -13.72
N GLY A 74 -0.99 -20.09 -14.20
CA GLY A 74 -1.27 -19.99 -15.62
C GLY A 74 -2.72 -19.61 -15.91
N LYS A 75 -2.98 -19.41 -17.20
CA LYS A 75 -4.30 -19.10 -17.77
C LYS A 75 -4.46 -19.90 -19.05
N LEU A 76 -5.63 -20.48 -19.26
CA LEU A 76 -5.96 -21.19 -20.50
C LEU A 76 -7.41 -20.98 -20.91
N LYS A 77 -7.75 -21.44 -22.13
CA LYS A 77 -9.12 -21.48 -22.62
C LYS A 77 -9.59 -22.92 -22.77
N ASP A 78 -10.83 -23.20 -22.38
CA ASP A 78 -11.46 -24.49 -22.66
C ASP A 78 -11.94 -24.58 -24.12
N ARG A 79 -12.59 -25.69 -24.48
CA ARG A 79 -13.12 -25.93 -25.83
C ARG A 79 -14.21 -24.94 -26.26
N LEU A 80 -14.87 -24.30 -25.30
CA LEU A 80 -15.90 -23.29 -25.51
C LEU A 80 -15.32 -21.87 -25.42
N SER A 81 -13.99 -21.74 -25.40
CA SER A 81 -13.26 -20.48 -25.25
C SER A 81 -13.49 -19.74 -23.92
N ASN A 82 -14.03 -20.39 -22.89
CA ASN A 82 -14.10 -19.80 -21.55
C ASN A 82 -12.70 -19.73 -20.94
N THR A 83 -12.41 -18.65 -20.20
CA THR A 83 -11.13 -18.48 -19.54
C THR A 83 -11.10 -19.21 -18.20
N TRP A 84 -9.99 -19.90 -17.95
CA TRP A 84 -9.70 -20.58 -16.70
C TRP A 84 -8.34 -20.16 -16.14
N TYR A 85 -8.28 -19.97 -14.84
CA TYR A 85 -7.07 -19.69 -14.08
C TYR A 85 -6.59 -20.96 -13.41
N GLN A 86 -5.30 -21.26 -13.56
CA GLN A 86 -4.66 -22.39 -12.90
C GLN A 86 -4.14 -21.93 -11.55
N VAL A 87 -4.47 -22.64 -10.47
CA VAL A 87 -4.05 -22.34 -9.09
C VAL A 87 -3.42 -23.58 -8.45
N ASN A 88 -2.40 -23.38 -7.62
CA ASN A 88 -1.84 -24.46 -6.82
C ASN A 88 -2.50 -24.48 -5.44
N ILE A 89 -3.11 -25.60 -5.07
CA ILE A 89 -3.76 -25.84 -3.79
C ILE A 89 -3.07 -27.02 -3.11
N GLY A 90 -2.11 -26.72 -2.22
CA GLY A 90 -1.17 -27.73 -1.73
C GLY A 90 -0.38 -28.33 -2.89
N ASP A 91 -0.30 -29.65 -2.96
CA ASP A 91 0.37 -30.36 -4.06
C ASP A 91 -0.59 -30.70 -5.22
N ARG A 92 -1.60 -29.86 -5.47
CA ARG A 92 -2.63 -30.13 -6.49
C ARG A 92 -2.93 -28.92 -7.35
N LEU A 93 -2.88 -29.14 -8.66
CA LEU A 93 -3.29 -28.15 -9.65
C LEU A 93 -4.82 -28.11 -9.71
N GLY A 94 -5.37 -26.92 -9.61
CA GLY A 94 -6.80 -26.65 -9.72
C GLY A 94 -7.11 -25.58 -10.74
N TYR A 95 -8.37 -25.55 -11.18
CA TYR A 95 -8.83 -24.62 -12.20
C TYR A 95 -10.00 -23.79 -11.63
N VAL A 96 -9.88 -22.47 -11.72
CA VAL A 96 -10.90 -21.50 -11.31
C VAL A 96 -11.44 -20.82 -12.56
N SER A 97 -12.77 -20.75 -12.70
CA SER A 97 -13.39 -20.07 -13.83
C SER A 97 -13.22 -18.56 -13.73
N SER A 98 -13.00 -17.86 -14.85
CA SER A 98 -13.03 -16.40 -14.87
C SER A 98 -14.41 -15.79 -14.62
N ALA A 99 -15.46 -16.61 -14.51
CA ALA A 99 -16.77 -16.16 -14.07
C ALA A 99 -16.84 -15.93 -12.54
N ASP A 100 -15.91 -16.50 -11.78
CA ASP A 100 -15.86 -16.43 -10.30
C ASP A 100 -14.67 -15.63 -9.77
N ALA A 101 -13.75 -15.25 -10.65
CA ALA A 101 -12.56 -14.50 -10.29
C ALA A 101 -12.14 -13.55 -11.42
N GLU A 102 -11.45 -12.49 -11.06
CA GLU A 102 -10.89 -11.53 -12.00
C GLU A 102 -9.38 -11.38 -11.81
N ILE A 103 -8.69 -10.92 -12.85
CA ILE A 103 -7.26 -10.60 -12.74
C ILE A 103 -7.07 -9.48 -11.71
N ASP A 104 -6.10 -9.66 -10.82
CA ASP A 104 -5.65 -8.60 -9.91
C ASP A 104 -4.78 -7.59 -10.67
N ASN A 105 -5.26 -6.35 -10.73
CA ASN A 105 -4.58 -5.21 -11.33
C ASN A 105 -3.69 -4.45 -10.34
N GLY A 106 -3.52 -4.99 -9.12
CA GLY A 106 -2.56 -4.53 -8.14
C GLY A 106 -3.16 -3.72 -6.99
N ILE A 107 -2.32 -3.45 -6.00
CA ILE A 107 -2.67 -2.73 -4.78
C ILE A 107 -2.33 -1.24 -4.96
N PRO A 108 -3.27 -0.32 -4.72
CA PRO A 108 -3.00 1.11 -4.76
C PRO A 108 -2.21 1.56 -3.52
N ILE A 109 -1.16 2.36 -3.75
CA ILE A 109 -0.46 3.11 -2.70
C ILE A 109 -0.86 4.58 -2.84
N LEU A 110 -1.63 5.11 -1.91
CA LEU A 110 -2.10 6.49 -1.92
C LEU A 110 -1.07 7.41 -1.29
N THR A 111 -0.86 8.57 -1.90
CA THR A 111 0.13 9.57 -1.44
C THR A 111 -0.53 10.87 -1.03
N TYR A 112 -0.21 11.31 0.19
CA TYR A 112 -0.63 12.58 0.79
C TYR A 112 0.61 13.36 1.27
N HIS A 113 0.47 14.67 1.49
CA HIS A 113 1.57 15.51 1.99
C HIS A 113 1.07 16.52 3.03
N HIS A 114 0.52 17.65 2.57
CA HIS A 114 0.10 18.75 3.40
C HIS A 114 -1.41 18.71 3.61
N MET A 115 -1.84 19.15 4.80
CA MET A 115 -3.24 19.15 5.18
C MET A 115 -3.62 20.46 5.84
N LEU A 116 -4.71 21.07 5.39
CA LEU A 116 -5.21 22.32 5.95
C LEU A 116 -6.73 22.30 6.02
N LYS A 117 -7.30 23.10 6.91
CA LYS A 117 -8.72 23.44 6.78
C LYS A 117 -8.94 24.31 5.56
N ASN A 118 -10.16 24.30 5.00
CA ASN A 118 -10.48 25.15 3.85
C ASN A 118 -10.29 26.64 4.20
N GLU A 119 -10.69 27.05 5.41
CA GLU A 119 -10.57 28.43 5.90
C GLU A 119 -9.10 28.86 6.15
N GLU A 120 -8.22 27.89 6.42
CA GLU A 120 -6.78 28.10 6.63
C GLU A 120 -6.00 28.16 5.31
N ASN A 121 -6.49 27.47 4.27
CA ASN A 121 -5.76 27.32 3.02
C ASN A 121 -5.86 28.57 2.15
N LYS A 122 -5.04 29.58 2.47
CA LYS A 122 -4.93 30.82 1.67
C LYS A 122 -3.73 30.77 0.72
N ARG A 123 -2.58 30.30 1.22
CA ARG A 123 -1.31 30.27 0.47
C ARG A 123 -1.10 29.06 -0.41
N PHE A 124 -1.77 27.94 -0.13
CA PHE A 124 -1.54 26.66 -0.81
C PHE A 124 -2.74 26.22 -1.67
N LEU A 125 -3.62 27.17 -2.06
CA LEU A 125 -4.81 26.88 -2.86
C LEU A 125 -4.47 26.18 -4.18
N ASN A 126 -3.39 26.60 -4.84
CA ASN A 126 -2.98 26.05 -6.13
C ASN A 126 -1.93 24.94 -5.99
N THR A 127 -1.67 24.45 -4.77
CA THR A 127 -0.71 23.38 -4.52
C THR A 127 -1.43 22.03 -4.55
N SER A 128 -1.17 21.23 -5.59
CA SER A 128 -1.82 19.93 -5.80
C SER A 128 -1.62 18.92 -4.66
N THR A 129 -0.56 19.09 -3.87
CA THR A 129 -0.21 18.23 -2.72
C THR A 129 -0.79 18.70 -1.38
N THR A 130 -1.66 19.72 -1.38
CA THR A 130 -2.41 20.15 -0.18
C THR A 130 -3.85 19.66 -0.24
N THR A 131 -4.20 18.74 0.66
CA THR A 131 -5.55 18.18 0.78
C THR A 131 -6.28 18.87 1.93
N SER A 132 -7.59 19.16 1.77
CA SER A 132 -8.36 19.65 2.92
C SER A 132 -8.67 18.54 3.91
N ASP A 133 -8.79 18.87 5.19
CA ASP A 133 -9.21 17.92 6.22
C ASP A 133 -10.60 17.31 5.91
N VAL A 134 -11.54 18.12 5.42
CA VAL A 134 -12.87 17.66 4.97
C VAL A 134 -12.75 16.66 3.81
N ALA A 135 -11.94 16.97 2.79
CA ALA A 135 -11.76 16.05 1.65
C ALA A 135 -11.16 14.73 2.11
N PHE A 136 -10.12 14.77 2.94
CA PHE A 136 -9.50 13.57 3.48
C PHE A 136 -10.44 12.76 4.38
N SER A 137 -11.23 13.42 5.23
CA SER A 137 -12.26 12.77 6.04
C SER A 137 -13.25 12.00 5.16
N ASN A 138 -13.77 12.63 4.10
CA ASN A 138 -14.67 11.99 3.14
C ASN A 138 -14.00 10.81 2.41
N GLN A 139 -12.72 10.92 2.07
CA GLN A 139 -11.96 9.83 1.44
C GLN A 139 -11.80 8.63 2.38
N MET A 140 -11.48 8.87 3.66
CA MET A 140 -11.36 7.80 4.65
C MET A 140 -12.72 7.16 4.97
N ALA A 141 -13.77 7.97 5.10
CA ALA A 141 -15.14 7.48 5.27
C ALA A 141 -15.58 6.61 4.07
N TYR A 142 -15.27 7.02 2.85
CA TYR A 142 -15.52 6.22 1.65
C TYR A 142 -14.78 4.88 1.68
N LEU A 143 -13.48 4.86 1.99
CA LEU A 143 -12.71 3.61 2.10
C LEU A 143 -13.38 2.65 3.08
N LYS A 144 -13.74 3.14 4.27
CA LYS A 144 -14.40 2.33 5.31
C LYS A 144 -15.76 1.82 4.87
N GLN A 145 -16.62 2.67 4.30
CA GLN A 145 -17.95 2.31 3.81
C GLN A 145 -17.88 1.31 2.64
N ALA A 146 -16.91 1.46 1.76
CA ALA A 146 -16.69 0.58 0.62
C ALA A 146 -16.02 -0.75 1.00
N GLY A 147 -15.64 -0.94 2.27
CA GLY A 147 -15.03 -2.16 2.80
C GLY A 147 -13.55 -2.30 2.47
N TYR A 148 -12.84 -1.20 2.26
CA TYR A 148 -11.38 -1.20 2.18
C TYR A 148 -10.76 -1.21 3.58
N ASP A 149 -9.68 -1.97 3.69
CA ASP A 149 -8.78 -1.91 4.84
C ASP A 149 -7.43 -1.30 4.44
N THR A 150 -6.69 -0.80 5.42
CA THR A 150 -5.33 -0.28 5.22
C THR A 150 -4.30 -1.33 5.60
N ILE A 151 -3.30 -1.53 4.74
CA ILE A 151 -2.18 -2.43 5.02
C ILE A 151 -0.87 -1.65 5.20
N SER A 152 0.03 -2.22 5.99
CA SER A 152 1.39 -1.72 6.15
C SER A 152 2.27 -2.04 4.92
N LEU A 153 3.38 -1.31 4.78
CA LEU A 153 4.39 -1.64 3.77
C LEU A 153 5.09 -2.98 4.02
N TYR A 154 5.14 -3.47 5.27
CA TYR A 154 5.63 -4.82 5.58
C TYR A 154 4.71 -5.91 5.01
N GLN A 155 3.39 -5.70 5.10
CA GLN A 155 2.42 -6.60 4.45
C GLN A 155 2.52 -6.50 2.93
N LEU A 156 2.68 -5.29 2.37
CA LEU A 156 2.90 -5.13 0.94
C LEU A 156 4.20 -5.84 0.48
N GLU A 157 5.28 -5.75 1.24
CA GLU A 157 6.52 -6.47 0.97
C GLU A 157 6.30 -7.99 1.00
N GLY A 158 5.56 -8.50 1.99
CA GLY A 158 5.18 -9.91 2.06
C GLY A 158 4.39 -10.35 0.83
N TYR A 159 3.47 -9.52 0.37
CA TYR A 159 2.67 -9.74 -0.84
C TYR A 159 3.50 -9.76 -2.12
N LEU A 160 4.39 -8.77 -2.30
CA LEU A 160 5.30 -8.70 -3.44
C LEU A 160 6.23 -9.90 -3.53
N ASN A 161 6.59 -10.47 -2.38
CA ASN A 161 7.43 -11.66 -2.26
C ASN A 161 6.63 -12.98 -2.28
N ASN A 162 5.32 -12.94 -2.58
CA ASN A 162 4.42 -14.10 -2.58
C ASN A 162 4.41 -14.88 -1.23
N LYS A 163 4.68 -14.20 -0.11
CA LYS A 163 4.71 -14.80 1.24
C LYS A 163 3.37 -14.73 1.96
N ILE A 164 2.51 -13.78 1.60
CA ILE A 164 1.17 -13.62 2.17
C ILE A 164 0.16 -13.30 1.07
N ASN A 165 -1.07 -13.77 1.27
CA ASN A 165 -2.23 -13.32 0.51
C ASN A 165 -2.88 -12.13 1.23
N LEU A 166 -3.45 -11.21 0.46
CA LEU A 166 -4.08 -10.00 0.99
C LEU A 166 -5.55 -9.88 0.55
N PRO A 167 -6.42 -9.29 1.38
CA PRO A 167 -7.83 -9.12 1.04
C PRO A 167 -8.04 -8.25 -0.19
N ALA A 168 -8.99 -8.57 -1.07
CA ALA A 168 -9.17 -7.89 -2.36
C ALA A 168 -9.28 -6.36 -2.24
N LYS A 169 -10.00 -5.87 -1.22
CA LYS A 169 -10.14 -4.44 -0.92
C LYS A 169 -9.14 -3.97 0.13
N VAL A 170 -7.91 -3.67 -0.31
CA VAL A 170 -6.89 -3.03 0.53
C VAL A 170 -6.23 -1.87 -0.18
N VAL A 171 -5.79 -0.89 0.60
CA VAL A 171 -4.95 0.22 0.14
C VAL A 171 -3.76 0.43 1.07
N VAL A 172 -2.68 1.01 0.58
CA VAL A 172 -1.60 1.54 1.43
C VAL A 172 -1.75 3.05 1.49
N LEU A 173 -1.71 3.63 2.70
CA LEU A 173 -1.71 5.09 2.87
C LEU A 173 -0.30 5.59 3.21
N THR A 174 0.20 6.55 2.45
CA THR A 174 1.54 7.14 2.64
C THR A 174 1.47 8.66 2.72
N PHE A 175 2.28 9.23 3.63
CA PHE A 175 2.39 10.66 3.87
C PHE A 175 3.85 11.08 3.79
N ASP A 176 4.18 11.96 2.85
CA ASP A 176 5.54 12.42 2.64
C ASP A 176 5.85 13.68 3.49
N ASP A 177 7.12 14.09 3.50
CA ASP A 177 7.70 15.29 4.14
C ASP A 177 7.80 15.33 5.67
N GLY A 178 6.89 14.72 6.42
CA GLY A 178 6.85 14.82 7.88
C GLY A 178 6.29 16.16 8.40
N LEU A 179 5.27 16.67 7.74
CA LEU A 179 4.63 17.96 8.04
C LEU A 179 3.77 17.89 9.32
N LYS A 180 3.83 18.94 10.14
CA LYS A 180 3.04 19.11 11.38
C LYS A 180 1.52 19.08 11.13
N SER A 181 1.10 19.47 9.94
CA SER A 181 -0.30 19.34 9.52
C SER A 181 -0.81 17.89 9.58
N VAL A 182 0.04 16.91 9.29
CA VAL A 182 -0.34 15.48 9.27
C VAL A 182 -0.69 15.01 10.68
N SER A 183 0.15 15.31 11.68
CA SER A 183 -0.17 15.00 13.08
C SER A 183 -1.40 15.74 13.60
N ARG A 184 -1.68 16.93 13.04
CA ARG A 184 -2.80 17.77 13.46
C ARG A 184 -4.14 17.33 12.88
N TYR A 185 -4.16 16.93 11.60
CA TYR A 185 -5.39 16.71 10.85
C TYR A 185 -5.56 15.27 10.36
N ALA A 186 -4.52 14.66 9.78
CA ALA A 186 -4.62 13.29 9.27
C ALA A 186 -4.72 12.26 10.40
N TYR A 187 -3.87 12.41 11.42
CA TYR A 187 -3.76 11.49 12.55
C TYR A 187 -5.11 11.20 13.25
N PRO A 188 -5.87 12.20 13.74
CA PRO A 188 -7.14 11.92 14.40
C PRO A 188 -8.16 11.24 13.47
N ILE A 189 -8.22 11.65 12.19
CA ILE A 189 -9.15 11.07 11.20
C ILE A 189 -8.81 9.59 10.94
N LEU A 190 -7.54 9.25 10.75
CA LEU A 190 -7.11 7.87 10.58
C LEU A 190 -7.42 7.02 11.80
N LYS A 191 -7.13 7.56 13.00
CA LYS A 191 -7.39 6.89 14.27
C LYS A 191 -8.86 6.57 14.47
N GLU A 192 -9.75 7.53 14.20
CA GLU A 192 -11.21 7.36 14.28
C GLU A 192 -11.71 6.30 13.29
N ASN A 193 -11.11 6.24 12.11
CA ASN A 193 -11.48 5.23 11.11
C ASN A 193 -10.91 3.84 11.40
N GLY A 194 -9.93 3.71 12.30
CA GLY A 194 -9.21 2.47 12.57
C GLY A 194 -8.12 2.16 11.54
N PHE A 195 -7.71 3.17 10.76
CA PHE A 195 -6.74 3.03 9.69
C PHE A 195 -5.32 3.29 10.18
N ARG A 196 -4.37 2.63 9.51
CA ARG A 196 -2.93 2.82 9.71
C ARG A 196 -2.29 3.35 8.44
N ALA A 197 -1.18 4.05 8.59
CA ALA A 197 -0.47 4.67 7.48
C ALA A 197 1.04 4.63 7.66
N THR A 198 1.79 4.96 6.61
CA THR A 198 3.24 5.19 6.67
C THR A 198 3.52 6.68 6.54
N ALA A 199 4.38 7.23 7.39
CA ALA A 199 4.91 8.59 7.25
C ALA A 199 6.38 8.52 6.82
N PHE A 200 6.69 9.03 5.62
CA PHE A 200 8.05 9.21 5.15
C PHE A 200 8.58 10.57 5.61
N ILE A 201 9.57 10.54 6.51
CA ILE A 201 10.06 11.73 7.22
C ILE A 201 11.40 12.19 6.66
N ILE A 202 11.50 13.50 6.38
CA ILE A 202 12.78 14.15 6.08
C ILE A 202 13.50 14.37 7.42
N SER A 203 14.44 13.49 7.75
CA SER A 203 14.96 13.44 9.13
C SER A 203 15.71 14.71 9.56
N SER A 204 16.29 15.49 8.63
CA SER A 204 16.93 16.77 8.98
C SER A 204 15.93 17.89 9.28
N ARG A 205 14.64 17.71 9.01
CA ARG A 205 13.60 18.74 9.23
C ARG A 205 12.83 18.56 10.54
N ILE A 206 13.04 17.44 11.24
CA ILE A 206 12.45 17.17 12.55
C ILE A 206 12.81 18.28 13.52
N LYS A 207 11.82 18.76 14.26
CA LYS A 207 12.02 19.83 15.26
C LYS A 207 12.30 19.26 16.64
N ARG A 208 13.18 19.91 17.40
CA ARG A 208 13.43 19.54 18.79
C ARG A 208 12.20 19.77 19.67
N HIS A 209 11.50 20.88 19.43
CA HIS A 209 10.29 21.29 20.15
C HIS A 209 9.15 21.62 19.19
N PRO A 210 7.88 21.46 19.60
CA PRO A 210 6.73 21.83 18.79
C PRO A 210 6.77 23.30 18.37
N GLN A 211 6.45 23.55 17.10
CA GLN A 211 6.25 24.92 16.59
C GLN A 211 4.83 25.40 16.91
N LYS A 212 4.64 26.70 17.18
CA LYS A 212 3.30 27.32 17.20
C LYS A 212 2.67 27.17 15.82
N TRP A 213 1.43 26.68 15.75
CA TRP A 213 0.74 26.45 14.48
C TRP A 213 0.64 27.73 13.64
N ASN A 214 1.06 27.64 12.38
CA ASN A 214 0.90 28.68 11.38
C ASN A 214 0.57 28.05 10.02
N PRO A 215 -0.70 28.12 9.57
CA PRO A 215 -1.14 27.50 8.30
C PRO A 215 -0.54 28.17 7.06
N ASP A 216 0.05 29.37 7.18
CA ASP A 216 0.71 30.08 6.08
C ASP A 216 2.16 29.62 5.84
N SER A 217 2.61 28.58 6.54
CA SER A 217 3.98 28.07 6.46
C SER A 217 4.05 26.55 6.52
N LEU A 218 5.02 25.95 5.82
CA LEU A 218 5.34 24.54 5.99
C LEU A 218 6.07 24.33 7.32
N GLN A 219 5.38 23.70 8.26
CA GLN A 219 5.92 23.35 9.57
C GLN A 219 6.14 21.84 9.65
N PHE A 220 7.19 21.42 10.34
CA PHE A 220 7.59 20.02 10.43
C PHE A 220 7.36 19.50 11.84
N MET A 221 7.03 18.22 11.96
CA MET A 221 6.78 17.60 13.24
C MET A 221 8.01 17.65 14.15
N SER A 222 7.75 17.87 15.43
CA SER A 222 8.74 17.72 16.48
C SER A 222 8.92 16.26 16.90
N ILE A 223 9.96 15.99 17.68
CA ILE A 223 10.19 14.67 18.30
C ILE A 223 8.96 14.20 19.08
N ALA A 224 8.33 15.10 19.85
CA ALA A 224 7.15 14.77 20.65
C ALA A 224 5.95 14.42 19.78
N GLU A 225 5.74 15.16 18.68
CA GLU A 225 4.64 14.89 17.74
C GLU A 225 4.84 13.58 16.98
N LEU A 226 6.07 13.27 16.55
CA LEU A 226 6.38 11.99 15.91
C LEU A 226 6.14 10.81 16.87
N LYS A 227 6.52 10.94 18.15
CA LYS A 227 6.22 9.93 19.18
C LYS A 227 4.71 9.79 19.43
N GLY A 228 3.97 10.90 19.35
CA GLY A 228 2.54 10.94 19.63
C GLY A 228 1.65 10.27 18.58
N ILE A 229 2.16 9.97 17.38
CA ILE A 229 1.36 9.42 16.27
C ILE A 229 1.65 7.94 15.95
N GLN A 230 2.58 7.29 16.67
CA GLN A 230 3.12 5.97 16.31
C GLN A 230 2.12 4.82 16.45
N ASP A 231 1.00 5.03 17.15
CA ASP A 231 -0.10 4.06 17.20
C ASP A 231 -0.80 3.92 15.84
N VAL A 232 -0.75 4.95 15.00
CA VAL A 232 -1.35 4.98 13.65
C VAL A 232 -0.29 4.94 12.55
N PHE A 233 0.84 5.62 12.73
CA PHE A 233 1.85 5.82 11.70
C PHE A 233 3.11 4.96 11.91
N ASP A 234 3.48 4.21 10.88
CA ASP A 234 4.82 3.65 10.72
C ASP A 234 5.79 4.71 10.19
N ILE A 235 6.89 4.96 10.89
CA ILE A 235 7.84 6.02 10.55
C ILE A 235 8.94 5.46 9.64
N GLN A 236 9.07 6.03 8.44
CA GLN A 236 9.99 5.59 7.39
C GLN A 236 10.75 6.77 6.76
N SER A 237 11.67 6.51 5.84
CA SER A 237 12.62 7.51 5.37
C SER A 237 12.13 8.32 4.16
N HIS A 238 12.22 9.65 4.25
CA HIS A 238 12.19 10.55 3.09
C HIS A 238 13.53 11.25 2.90
N THR A 239 14.63 10.48 3.02
CA THR A 239 16.02 10.97 3.01
C THR A 239 16.37 11.80 4.26
N HIS A 240 17.63 12.17 4.41
CA HIS A 240 18.04 13.10 5.47
C HIS A 240 17.96 14.53 4.99
N PHE A 241 18.66 14.87 3.91
CA PHE A 241 18.84 16.23 3.43
C PHE A 241 18.60 16.40 1.92
N LEU A 242 18.31 15.32 1.20
CA LEU A 242 18.18 15.31 -0.26
C LEU A 242 16.82 15.77 -0.78
N HIS A 243 15.89 16.14 0.10
CA HIS A 243 14.62 16.75 -0.28
C HIS A 243 14.75 18.24 -0.66
N ARG A 244 15.42 18.50 -1.78
CA ARG A 244 15.65 19.82 -2.36
C ARG A 244 15.72 19.75 -3.88
N THR A 245 15.55 20.90 -4.52
CA THR A 245 15.82 21.06 -5.94
C THR A 245 17.03 21.94 -6.19
N ASP A 246 17.63 21.82 -7.36
CA ASP A 246 18.60 22.79 -7.86
C ASP A 246 17.89 24.06 -8.40
N ASN A 247 18.67 24.99 -8.95
CA ASN A 247 18.17 26.25 -9.51
C ASN A 247 17.26 26.05 -10.75
N ARG A 248 17.23 24.84 -11.34
CA ARG A 248 16.38 24.46 -12.47
C ARG A 248 15.17 23.62 -12.03
N HIS A 249 14.91 23.55 -10.72
CA HIS A 249 13.84 22.75 -10.12
C HIS A 249 14.01 21.22 -10.31
N HIS A 250 15.22 20.74 -10.60
CA HIS A 250 15.49 19.30 -10.64
C HIS A 250 15.83 18.76 -9.25
N PRO A 251 15.35 17.56 -8.87
CA PRO A 251 15.71 16.94 -7.60
C PRO A 251 17.23 16.80 -7.44
N ILE A 252 17.79 17.36 -6.37
CA ILE A 252 19.26 17.33 -6.17
C ILE A 252 19.79 15.92 -6.01
N LEU A 253 18.95 14.95 -5.60
CA LEU A 253 19.30 13.55 -5.52
C LEU A 253 19.94 13.04 -6.83
N LEU A 254 19.44 13.51 -7.98
CA LEU A 254 19.88 13.05 -9.30
C LEU A 254 21.28 13.52 -9.68
N SER A 255 21.78 14.59 -9.06
CA SER A 255 23.12 15.16 -9.31
C SER A 255 24.15 14.76 -8.25
N ARG A 256 23.76 13.99 -7.23
CA ARG A 256 24.70 13.51 -6.19
C ARG A 256 25.41 12.24 -6.62
N SER A 257 26.67 12.13 -6.18
CA SER A 257 27.45 10.90 -6.31
C SER A 257 26.83 9.79 -5.46
N TYR A 258 27.06 8.54 -5.87
CA TYR A 258 26.66 7.33 -5.14
C TYR A 258 26.95 7.41 -3.63
N HIS A 259 28.19 7.77 -3.27
CA HIS A 259 28.65 7.88 -1.88
C HIS A 259 27.87 8.91 -1.05
N ASN A 260 27.50 10.05 -1.66
CA ASN A 260 26.70 11.07 -0.98
C ASN A 260 25.25 10.59 -0.77
N ILE A 261 24.69 9.85 -1.74
CA ILE A 261 23.33 9.33 -1.63
C ILE A 261 23.25 8.26 -0.54
N ILE A 262 24.14 7.27 -0.55
CA ILE A 262 24.13 6.20 0.46
C ILE A 262 24.35 6.75 1.86
N PHE A 263 25.28 7.70 2.04
CA PHE A 263 25.53 8.31 3.35
C PHE A 263 24.31 9.08 3.89
N ASP A 264 23.59 9.80 3.02
CA ASP A 264 22.36 10.50 3.38
C ASP A 264 21.25 9.51 3.79
N PHE A 265 21.08 8.44 3.01
CA PHE A 265 20.11 7.38 3.26
C PHE A 265 20.35 6.69 4.60
N GLU A 266 21.58 6.24 4.86
CA GLU A 266 21.94 5.64 6.14
C GLU A 266 21.81 6.61 7.31
N ARG A 267 22.18 7.88 7.12
CA ARG A 267 22.01 8.91 8.14
C ARG A 267 20.53 9.09 8.48
N SER A 268 19.65 9.06 7.47
CA SER A 268 18.21 9.15 7.69
C SER A 268 17.69 7.97 8.51
N ARG A 269 18.10 6.74 8.17
CA ARG A 269 17.77 5.54 8.94
C ARG A 269 18.23 5.64 10.39
N ARG A 270 19.49 6.01 10.63
CA ARG A 270 20.05 6.19 11.98
C ARG A 270 19.29 7.24 12.79
N ALA A 271 18.94 8.38 12.17
CA ALA A 271 18.19 9.44 12.84
C ALA A 271 16.76 9.01 13.20
N LEU A 272 16.11 8.22 12.34
CA LEU A 272 14.74 7.76 12.51
C LEU A 272 14.61 6.50 13.39
N ALA A 273 15.72 5.80 13.66
CA ALA A 273 15.78 4.61 14.50
C ALA A 273 15.19 4.80 15.92
N GLN A 274 15.19 6.05 16.42
CA GLN A 274 14.58 6.40 17.71
C GLN A 274 13.04 6.31 17.71
N PHE A 275 12.41 6.29 16.53
CA PHE A 275 10.96 6.14 16.37
C PHE A 275 10.64 4.73 15.87
N ASN A 276 11.39 4.23 14.89
CA ASN A 276 11.21 2.90 14.34
C ASN A 276 12.57 2.23 14.15
N PRO A 277 12.89 1.11 14.83
CA PRO A 277 14.16 0.43 14.65
C PRO A 277 14.32 -0.20 13.24
N HIS A 278 13.23 -0.35 12.49
CA HIS A 278 13.18 -0.95 11.15
C HIS A 278 12.85 0.09 10.07
N VAL A 279 13.69 1.12 9.93
CA VAL A 279 13.58 2.12 8.85
C VAL A 279 14.05 1.53 7.53
N ILE A 280 13.23 0.67 6.93
CA ILE A 280 13.57 -0.14 5.74
C ILE A 280 12.80 0.26 4.50
N PHE A 281 11.95 1.29 4.56
CA PHE A 281 11.24 1.81 3.39
C PHE A 281 11.63 3.27 3.10
N LEU A 282 11.69 3.59 1.80
CA LEU A 282 12.10 4.90 1.30
C LEU A 282 11.01 5.50 0.40
N SER A 283 10.77 6.81 0.50
CA SER A 283 10.12 7.59 -0.56
C SER A 283 11.17 8.50 -1.19
N TYR A 284 11.31 8.48 -2.52
CA TYR A 284 12.24 9.38 -3.20
C TYR A 284 11.66 10.81 -3.26
N PRO A 285 12.43 11.84 -2.85
CA PRO A 285 12.01 13.23 -2.97
C PRO A 285 11.57 13.59 -4.38
N PHE A 286 10.38 14.19 -4.50
CA PHE A 286 9.75 14.56 -5.78
C PHE A 286 9.54 13.39 -6.76
N GLY A 287 9.75 12.15 -6.32
CA GLY A 287 9.80 10.96 -7.18
C GLY A 287 11.00 10.88 -8.10
N GLY A 288 12.01 11.74 -7.93
CA GLY A 288 13.21 11.69 -8.74
C GLY A 288 14.07 10.51 -8.34
N PHE A 289 14.39 9.61 -9.26
CA PHE A 289 15.36 8.54 -9.05
C PHE A 289 16.14 8.24 -10.34
N ASN A 290 17.28 7.59 -10.19
CA ASN A 290 18.08 7.02 -11.28
C ASN A 290 18.74 5.72 -10.77
N GLN A 291 19.49 5.01 -11.63
CA GLN A 291 20.12 3.75 -11.24
C GLN A 291 21.09 3.92 -10.05
N THR A 292 21.80 5.05 -9.99
CA THR A 292 22.69 5.36 -8.86
C THR A 292 21.93 5.44 -7.54
N ALA A 293 20.78 6.12 -7.52
CA ALA A 293 19.93 6.23 -6.35
C ALA A 293 19.31 4.87 -5.96
N VAL A 294 18.89 4.06 -6.93
CA VAL A 294 18.37 2.71 -6.69
C VAL A 294 19.44 1.80 -6.05
N ASN A 295 20.65 1.80 -6.60
CA ASN A 295 21.77 1.03 -6.05
C ASN A 295 22.14 1.51 -4.64
N ALA A 296 22.11 2.82 -4.40
CA ALA A 296 22.35 3.39 -3.08
C ALA A 296 21.25 3.02 -2.09
N ALA A 297 19.98 2.99 -2.51
CA ALA A 297 18.86 2.59 -1.66
C ALA A 297 19.01 1.14 -1.20
N LYS A 298 19.31 0.23 -2.13
CA LYS A 298 19.58 -1.18 -1.84
C LYS A 298 20.74 -1.34 -0.85
N ASN A 299 21.87 -0.68 -1.10
CA ASN A 299 23.06 -0.84 -0.28
C ASN A 299 22.98 -0.12 1.07
N ALA A 300 22.13 0.91 1.20
CA ALA A 300 21.74 1.50 2.49
C ALA A 300 20.81 0.59 3.32
N GLY A 301 20.40 -0.55 2.77
CA GLY A 301 19.57 -1.56 3.44
C GLY A 301 18.07 -1.32 3.33
N PHE A 302 17.58 -0.45 2.44
CA PHE A 302 16.15 -0.35 2.19
C PHE A 302 15.66 -1.59 1.43
N HIS A 303 14.43 -2.00 1.70
CA HIS A 303 13.80 -3.14 1.06
C HIS A 303 12.85 -2.70 -0.04
N LEU A 304 12.04 -1.66 0.22
CA LEU A 304 11.15 -1.04 -0.75
C LEU A 304 11.46 0.45 -0.89
N ALA A 305 11.26 0.98 -2.10
CA ALA A 305 11.24 2.41 -2.34
C ALA A 305 10.08 2.81 -3.27
N VAL A 306 9.36 3.86 -2.89
CA VAL A 306 8.20 4.38 -3.62
C VAL A 306 8.55 5.65 -4.40
N THR A 307 7.86 5.84 -5.52
CA THR A 307 8.08 6.92 -6.49
C THR A 307 6.81 7.73 -6.71
N THR A 308 6.80 8.62 -7.70
CA THR A 308 5.59 9.35 -8.13
C THR A 308 5.02 8.83 -9.45
N MET A 309 5.58 7.73 -9.96
CA MET A 309 5.04 7.05 -11.14
C MET A 309 3.63 6.55 -10.84
N GLN A 310 2.68 6.92 -11.69
CA GLN A 310 1.27 6.57 -11.50
C GLN A 310 1.03 5.08 -11.74
N GLY A 311 0.35 4.44 -10.79
CA GLY A 311 -0.14 3.09 -10.96
C GLY A 311 -0.23 2.29 -9.66
N LYS A 312 -0.66 1.04 -9.79
CA LYS A 312 -0.80 0.09 -8.70
C LYS A 312 0.37 -0.87 -8.67
N VAL A 313 0.58 -1.46 -7.50
CA VAL A 313 1.68 -2.37 -7.21
C VAL A 313 1.23 -3.81 -7.32
N LYS A 314 1.96 -4.61 -8.10
CA LYS A 314 1.72 -6.04 -8.29
C LYS A 314 3.00 -6.85 -8.04
N PRO A 315 2.90 -8.16 -7.74
CA PRO A 315 4.06 -9.03 -7.73
C PRO A 315 4.86 -8.87 -9.02
N GLY A 316 6.19 -8.97 -8.92
CA GLY A 316 7.09 -8.73 -10.05
C GLY A 316 7.40 -7.26 -10.37
N ASP A 317 6.70 -6.29 -9.77
CA ASP A 317 7.15 -4.90 -9.83
C ASP A 317 8.51 -4.74 -9.13
N ASN A 318 9.36 -3.84 -9.64
CA ASN A 318 10.65 -3.57 -9.02
C ASN A 318 10.45 -2.94 -7.62
N PRO A 319 10.93 -3.58 -6.53
CA PRO A 319 10.69 -3.12 -5.17
C PRO A 319 11.27 -1.74 -4.87
N TYR A 320 12.25 -1.27 -5.65
CA TYR A 320 12.90 0.04 -5.46
C TYR A 320 12.32 1.15 -6.33
N THR A 321 11.25 0.88 -7.09
CA THR A 321 10.60 1.88 -7.94
C THR A 321 9.09 1.70 -7.94
N LEU A 322 8.51 1.45 -6.76
CA LEU A 322 7.09 1.20 -6.63
C LEU A 322 6.26 2.42 -7.04
N LYS A 323 5.19 2.14 -7.77
CA LYS A 323 4.21 3.13 -8.25
C LYS A 323 3.32 3.59 -7.10
N ARG A 324 2.80 4.81 -7.20
CA ARG A 324 1.82 5.37 -6.27
C ARG A 324 0.70 6.07 -7.03
N LEU A 325 -0.41 6.31 -6.35
CA LEU A 325 -1.53 7.12 -6.83
C LEU A 325 -1.59 8.40 -6.01
N TYR A 326 -1.64 9.52 -6.71
CA TYR A 326 -1.94 10.80 -6.08
C TYR A 326 -3.45 10.94 -5.95
N ILE A 327 -3.90 11.33 -4.75
CA ILE A 327 -5.24 11.83 -4.55
C ILE A 327 -5.11 13.35 -4.43
N LEU A 328 -5.40 14.03 -5.52
CA LEU A 328 -5.30 15.47 -5.65
C LEU A 328 -6.38 16.15 -4.83
N ARG A 329 -6.14 17.41 -4.47
CA ARG A 329 -7.12 18.27 -3.79
C ARG A 329 -8.48 18.31 -4.51
N THR A 330 -8.46 18.28 -5.84
CA THR A 330 -9.64 18.39 -6.70
C THR A 330 -10.28 17.04 -7.03
N ASP A 331 -9.70 15.92 -6.58
CA ASP A 331 -10.27 14.61 -6.89
C ASP A 331 -11.55 14.40 -6.08
N SER A 332 -12.64 14.13 -6.80
CA SER A 332 -13.91 13.73 -6.19
C SER A 332 -13.84 12.32 -5.61
N ILE A 333 -14.77 11.95 -4.73
CA ILE A 333 -14.88 10.57 -4.23
C ILE A 333 -15.07 9.56 -5.38
N PRO A 334 -15.93 9.80 -6.40
CA PRO A 334 -15.98 8.94 -7.59
C PRO A 334 -14.64 8.78 -8.30
N THR A 335 -13.86 9.87 -8.45
CA THR A 335 -12.54 9.82 -9.08
C THR A 335 -11.56 8.97 -8.26
N MET A 336 -11.54 9.13 -6.94
CA MET A 336 -10.72 8.29 -6.07
C MET A 336 -11.15 6.81 -6.17
N ALA A 337 -12.45 6.55 -6.10
CA ALA A 337 -13.04 5.22 -6.16
C ALA A 337 -12.65 4.48 -7.45
N GLU A 338 -12.75 5.15 -8.60
CA GLU A 338 -12.32 4.61 -9.89
C GLU A 338 -10.82 4.28 -9.89
N ARG A 339 -9.98 5.18 -9.36
CA ARG A 339 -8.52 4.97 -9.31
C ARG A 339 -8.12 3.78 -8.45
N ILE A 340 -8.81 3.53 -7.34
CA ILE A 340 -8.47 2.41 -6.44
C ILE A 340 -9.11 1.09 -6.85
N ALA A 341 -10.26 1.11 -7.55
CA ALA A 341 -11.00 -0.09 -7.96
C ALA A 341 -10.19 -1.03 -8.85
N ASN A 342 -10.29 -2.35 -8.63
CA ASN A 342 -9.49 -3.34 -9.36
C ASN A 342 -9.67 -3.21 -10.89
N GLN A 343 -10.91 -3.22 -11.36
CA GLN A 343 -11.26 -2.89 -12.75
C GLN A 343 -11.83 -1.47 -12.82
N PRO A 344 -11.51 -0.69 -13.88
CA PRO A 344 -12.19 0.57 -14.13
C PRO A 344 -13.66 0.28 -14.45
N GLY A 345 -14.59 0.79 -13.63
CA GLY A 345 -16.02 0.57 -13.77
C GLY A 345 -16.84 1.61 -12.99
N PRO A 346 -18.13 1.79 -13.30
CA PRO A 346 -18.97 2.80 -12.66
C PRO A 346 -19.05 2.55 -11.15
N VAL A 347 -18.64 3.54 -10.37
CA VAL A 347 -18.62 3.49 -8.91
C VAL A 347 -20.06 3.48 -8.40
N ALA A 348 -20.49 2.38 -7.80
CA ALA A 348 -21.73 2.35 -7.03
C ALA A 348 -21.52 3.15 -5.73
N VAL A 349 -21.79 4.46 -5.74
CA VAL A 349 -21.90 5.25 -4.52
C VAL A 349 -23.23 4.91 -3.87
N LYS A 350 -23.23 4.11 -2.79
CA LYS A 350 -24.42 4.02 -1.94
C LYS A 350 -24.62 5.38 -1.27
N PRO A 351 -25.81 6.01 -1.35
CA PRO A 351 -26.05 7.26 -0.65
C PRO A 351 -25.81 7.08 0.85
N ALA A 352 -25.24 8.11 1.49
CA ALA A 352 -25.08 8.14 2.93
C ALA A 352 -26.44 7.96 3.62
N PRO A 353 -26.53 7.24 4.75
CA PRO A 353 -27.76 7.19 5.52
C PRO A 353 -28.17 8.61 5.91
N ALA A 354 -29.45 8.94 5.71
CA ALA A 354 -30.01 10.23 6.07
C ALA A 354 -29.73 10.49 7.57
N VAL A 355 -29.20 11.67 7.86
CA VAL A 355 -29.12 12.19 9.23
C VAL A 355 -30.56 12.35 9.70
N ILE A 356 -30.97 11.53 10.66
CA ILE A 356 -32.21 11.74 11.38
C ILE A 356 -31.94 12.91 12.33
N GLU A 357 -32.35 14.11 11.92
CA GLU A 357 -32.53 15.21 12.87
C GLU A 357 -33.59 14.77 13.87
N MET A 358 -33.20 14.63 15.13
CA MET A 358 -34.15 14.55 16.23
C MET A 358 -34.39 15.99 16.69
N ASP A 359 -35.65 16.41 16.59
CA ASP A 359 -36.19 17.70 17.03
C ASP A 359 -35.82 18.08 18.49
#